data_AF-A0A8D8TVK3-F1
#
_entry.id   AF-A0A8D8TVK3-F1
#
_cell.length_a   1.000
_cell.length_b   1.000
_cell.length_c   1.000
_cell.angle_alpha   90.00
_cell.angle_beta   90.00
_cell.angle_gamma   90.00
#
_symmetry.space_group_name_H-M   'P 1'
#
loop_
_entity.id
_entity.type
_entity.pdbx_description
1 polymer ?
#
loop_
_entity_poly.entity_id
_entity_poly.type
_entity_poly.pdbx_seq_one_letter_code
_entity_poly.pdbx_strand_id
1 'polypeptide(L)'
;MDTRANGNSNMDVSAHFVLQELSGKIQIMKAGLYMVYAQVYYTSPDQTNNKTDSINSYSITVSSPASSERAIAVCSVHSGLNYTSEVSCHLSIVYHLSIGDKLFLVQREPNRKILLKDGYSYFGISTLRVDS
;
A
#
# COMPACT_ATOMS: atom_id res chain seq x y z
N MET A 1 -27.91 -8.00 -3.42
CA MET A 1 -28.04 -8.99 -2.33
C MET A 1 -27.45 -8.36 -1.10
N ASP A 2 -28.31 -8.20 -0.10
CA ASP A 2 -28.05 -7.59 1.18
C ASP A 2 -27.35 -8.62 2.08
N THR A 3 -26.21 -8.29 2.67
CA THR A 3 -25.63 -9.07 3.77
C THR A 3 -25.18 -8.13 4.87
N ARG A 4 -26.12 -7.80 5.74
CA ARG A 4 -25.87 -7.40 7.13
C ARG A 4 -25.12 -8.53 7.84
N ALA A 5 -23.86 -8.31 8.18
CA ALA A 5 -23.17 -9.11 9.18
C ALA A 5 -23.45 -8.51 10.56
N ASN A 6 -24.43 -9.09 11.26
CA ASN A 6 -24.62 -8.89 12.69
C ASN A 6 -23.82 -9.98 13.41
N GLY A 7 -22.70 -9.60 14.03
CA GLY A 7 -21.80 -10.50 14.74
C GLY A 7 -21.14 -9.75 15.88
N ASN A 8 -21.75 -9.82 17.07
CA ASN A 8 -21.15 -9.39 18.32
C ASN A 8 -19.91 -10.25 18.62
N SER A 9 -18.75 -9.74 18.29
CA SER A 9 -17.52 -9.99 19.03
C SER A 9 -16.90 -8.62 19.30
N ASN A 10 -17.00 -8.15 20.54
CA ASN A 10 -16.26 -6.99 21.03
C ASN A 10 -14.75 -7.27 20.94
N MET A 11 -14.19 -7.17 19.74
CA MET A 11 -12.79 -6.84 19.56
C MET A 11 -12.76 -5.32 19.57
N ASP A 12 -12.58 -4.75 20.76
CA ASP A 12 -12.23 -3.36 20.89
C ASP A 12 -10.86 -3.18 20.24
N VAL A 13 -10.87 -2.90 18.94
CA VAL A 13 -9.75 -2.31 18.20
C VAL A 13 -9.60 -0.89 18.75
N SER A 14 -9.19 -0.77 20.01
CA SER A 14 -8.64 0.44 20.59
C SER A 14 -7.39 0.74 19.75
N ALA A 15 -7.60 1.51 18.68
CA ALA A 15 -7.01 1.26 17.38
C ALA A 15 -5.47 1.33 17.39
N HIS A 16 -4.82 0.21 17.05
CA HIS A 16 -3.37 0.13 16.98
C HIS A 16 -2.77 1.02 15.88
N PHE A 17 -3.62 1.50 14.97
CA PHE A 17 -3.31 2.42 13.90
C PHE A 17 -4.55 3.22 13.50
N VAL A 18 -4.37 4.38 12.86
CA VAL A 18 -5.44 5.23 12.33
C VAL A 18 -5.15 5.57 10.87
N LEU A 19 -6.16 5.41 10.00
CA LEU A 19 -6.08 5.89 8.62
C LEU A 19 -6.34 7.40 8.59
N GLN A 20 -5.39 8.14 8.05
CA GLN A 20 -5.53 9.57 7.77
C GLN A 20 -5.99 9.73 6.32
N GLU A 21 -7.30 9.63 6.08
CA GLU A 21 -7.89 9.57 4.72
C GLU A 21 -7.40 10.70 3.80
N LEU A 22 -7.31 11.93 4.31
CA LEU A 22 -6.87 13.10 3.53
C LEU A 22 -5.41 13.02 3.08
N SER A 23 -4.55 12.30 3.80
CA SER A 23 -3.12 12.19 3.48
C SER A 23 -2.74 10.84 2.88
N GLY A 24 -3.67 9.87 2.87
CA GLY A 24 -3.38 8.49 2.46
C GLY A 24 -2.35 7.79 3.35
N LYS A 25 -2.14 8.28 4.58
CA LYS A 25 -1.16 7.74 5.53
C LYS A 25 -1.84 6.91 6.61
N ILE A 26 -1.18 5.84 7.03
CA ILE A 26 -1.57 5.05 8.20
C ILE A 26 -0.65 5.44 9.35
N GLN A 27 -1.18 6.03 10.41
CA GLN A 27 -0.42 6.37 11.61
C GLN A 27 -0.49 5.24 12.63
N ILE A 28 0.65 4.85 13.17
CA ILE A 28 0.77 3.81 14.19
C ILE A 28 0.55 4.40 15.58
N MET A 29 -0.35 3.78 16.35
CA MET A 29 -0.74 4.24 17.69
C MET A 29 -0.15 3.38 18.80
N LYS A 30 0.26 2.14 18.51
CA LYS A 30 0.96 1.26 19.44
C LYS A 30 2.18 0.66 18.74
N ALA A 31 3.31 0.52 19.44
CA ALA A 31 4.48 -0.13 18.85
C ALA A 31 4.23 -1.65 18.73
N GLY A 32 4.84 -2.28 17.73
CA GLY A 32 4.69 -3.72 17.55
C GLY A 32 5.08 -4.23 16.17
N LEU A 33 4.78 -5.51 15.93
CA LEU A 33 5.00 -6.19 14.66
C LEU A 33 3.72 -6.16 13.82
N TYR A 34 3.84 -5.68 12.59
CA TYR A 34 2.72 -5.51 11.66
C TYR A 34 3.01 -6.21 10.35
N MET A 35 1.97 -6.79 9.74
CA MET A 35 1.98 -7.17 8.33
C MET A 35 1.45 -5.98 7.53
N VAL A 36 2.29 -5.42 6.68
CA VAL A 36 1.93 -4.33 5.78
C VAL A 36 1.91 -4.89 4.36
N TYR A 37 0.84 -4.64 3.63
CA TYR A 37 0.66 -5.19 2.29
C TYR A 37 0.03 -4.18 1.35
N ALA A 38 0.39 -4.29 0.09
CA ALA A 38 -0.16 -3.44 -0.95
C ALA A 38 -0.19 -4.19 -2.28
N GLN A 39 -1.13 -3.80 -3.12
CA GLN A 39 -1.11 -4.09 -4.54
C GLN A 39 -1.39 -2.81 -5.31
N VAL A 40 -0.63 -2.57 -6.36
CA VAL A 40 -0.87 -1.48 -7.30
C VAL A 40 -1.08 -2.09 -8.67
N TYR A 41 -2.21 -1.76 -9.29
CA TYR A 41 -2.57 -2.19 -10.62
C TYR A 41 -2.28 -1.10 -11.63
N TYR A 42 -1.34 -1.39 -12.53
CA TYR A 42 -0.90 -0.48 -13.57
C TYR A 42 -1.59 -0.80 -14.88
N THR A 43 -2.00 0.26 -15.59
CA THR A 43 -2.49 0.16 -16.96
C THR A 43 -1.57 0.96 -17.87
N SER A 44 -1.16 0.37 -18.99
CA SER A 44 -0.44 1.13 -20.01
C SER A 44 -1.43 1.95 -20.85
N PRO A 45 -1.19 3.26 -21.08
CA PRO A 45 -1.94 3.99 -22.09
C PRO A 45 -1.67 3.39 -23.47
N ASP A 46 -2.72 3.38 -24.29
CA ASP A 46 -2.68 3.05 -25.70
C ASP A 46 -1.56 3.83 -26.44
N GLN A 47 -0.85 3.14 -27.34
CA GLN A 47 0.39 3.59 -27.97
C GLN A 47 0.16 4.71 -29.01
N THR A 48 0.07 5.96 -28.56
CA THR A 48 0.24 7.09 -29.49
C THR A 48 1.71 7.46 -29.71
N ASN A 49 2.64 6.97 -28.87
CA ASN A 49 4.03 7.40 -28.89
C ASN A 49 5.02 6.28 -28.53
N ASN A 50 5.11 5.21 -29.35
CA ASN A 50 6.30 4.35 -29.55
C ASN A 50 7.22 4.10 -28.33
N LYS A 51 6.66 3.91 -27.13
CA LYS A 51 7.38 3.82 -25.86
C LYS A 51 6.91 2.57 -25.16
N THR A 52 7.65 1.51 -25.40
CA THR A 52 7.13 0.15 -25.34
C THR A 52 7.51 -0.58 -24.07
N ASP A 53 8.46 -0.08 -23.27
CA ASP A 53 8.87 -0.69 -22.01
C ASP A 53 8.73 0.31 -20.87
N SER A 54 7.90 -0.03 -19.88
CA SER A 54 7.76 0.76 -18.66
C SER A 54 7.98 -0.10 -17.43
N ILE A 55 9.04 0.21 -16.69
CA ILE A 55 9.18 -0.24 -15.32
C ILE A 55 8.15 0.52 -14.48
N ASN A 56 7.34 -0.24 -13.75
CA ASN A 56 6.38 0.26 -12.78
C ASN A 56 6.83 -0.17 -11.40
N SER A 57 7.06 0.79 -10.51
CA SER A 57 7.42 0.50 -9.14
C SER A 57 6.79 1.45 -8.13
N TYR A 58 6.51 0.90 -6.96
CA TYR A 58 6.11 1.66 -5.78
C TYR A 58 6.89 1.15 -4.56
N SER A 59 7.01 2.01 -3.54
CA SER A 59 7.54 1.61 -2.24
C SER A 59 6.48 1.74 -1.16
N ILE A 60 6.55 0.84 -0.17
CA ILE A 60 5.97 1.09 1.15
C ILE A 60 7.02 1.88 1.93
N THR A 61 6.65 3.08 2.37
CA THR A 61 7.55 4.04 3.02
C THR A 61 7.09 4.30 4.45
N VAL A 62 8.04 4.35 5.38
CA VAL A 62 7.84 4.78 6.77
C VAL A 62 8.43 6.17 6.95
N SER A 63 7.66 7.05 7.61
CA SER A 63 8.13 8.31 8.18
C SER A 63 7.97 8.24 9.70
N SER A 64 9.08 8.28 10.43
CA SER A 64 9.07 8.37 11.89
C SER A 64 9.14 9.85 12.32
N PRO A 65 8.58 10.24 13.49
CA PRO A 65 8.57 11.64 13.93
C PRO A 65 9.95 12.31 14.00
N ALA A 66 11.00 11.53 14.25
CA ALA A 66 12.37 12.00 14.42
C ALA A 66 13.32 11.58 13.28
N SER A 67 12.84 10.92 12.21
CA SER A 67 13.69 10.43 11.11
C SER A 67 13.21 10.91 9.75
N SER A 68 14.13 10.87 8.78
CA SER A 68 13.73 10.98 7.38
C SER A 68 12.83 9.82 6.95
N GLU A 69 12.06 10.05 5.90
CA GLU A 69 11.26 9.02 5.25
C GLU A 69 12.19 7.96 4.64
N ARG A 70 11.82 6.67 4.75
CA ARG A 70 12.58 5.56 4.16
C ARG A 70 11.66 4.47 3.62
N ALA A 71 12.02 3.93 2.47
CA ALA A 71 11.37 2.74 1.93
C ALA A 71 11.71 1.52 2.79
N ILE A 72 10.69 0.77 3.21
CA ILE A 72 10.85 -0.51 3.91
C ILE A 72 10.65 -1.71 2.99
N ALA A 73 9.99 -1.50 1.84
CA ALA A 73 9.83 -2.49 0.79
C ALA A 73 9.55 -1.82 -0.55
N VAL A 74 9.91 -2.47 -1.66
CA VAL A 74 9.70 -1.99 -3.03
C VAL A 74 9.12 -3.13 -3.86
N CYS A 75 8.06 -2.85 -4.62
CA CYS A 75 7.57 -3.72 -5.68
C CYS A 75 7.94 -3.10 -7.02
N SER A 76 8.57 -3.88 -7.89
CA SER A 76 8.88 -3.47 -9.25
C SER A 76 8.39 -4.54 -10.22
N VAL A 77 7.70 -4.11 -11.26
CA VAL A 77 7.21 -4.98 -12.32
C VAL A 77 7.44 -4.34 -13.68
N HIS A 78 7.72 -5.17 -14.67
CA HIS A 78 7.85 -4.75 -16.05
C HIS A 78 6.52 -4.98 -16.77
N SER A 79 5.94 -3.92 -17.33
CA SER A 79 4.79 -4.05 -18.23
C SER A 79 5.29 -4.25 -19.65
N GLY A 80 4.95 -5.38 -20.26
CA GLY A 80 5.40 -5.74 -21.61
C GLY A 80 4.82 -4.86 -22.72
N LEU A 81 5.37 -5.06 -23.93
CA LEU A 81 5.18 -4.27 -25.15
C LEU A 81 3.74 -4.27 -25.73
N ASN A 82 2.84 -5.09 -25.19
CA ASN A 82 1.53 -5.32 -25.80
C ASN A 82 0.54 -4.18 -25.49
N TYR A 83 -0.31 -3.86 -26.47
CA TYR A 83 -1.28 -2.74 -26.50
C TYR A 83 -2.26 -2.64 -25.33
N THR A 84 -2.35 -3.68 -24.51
CA THR A 84 -3.22 -3.77 -23.32
C THR A 84 -2.45 -4.30 -22.12
N SER A 85 -1.20 -3.86 -21.91
CA SER A 85 -0.42 -4.33 -20.77
C SER A 85 -0.98 -3.81 -19.46
N GLU A 86 -1.80 -4.64 -18.85
CA GLU A 86 -2.26 -4.53 -17.49
C GLU A 86 -1.39 -5.42 -16.60
N VAL A 87 -0.96 -4.90 -15.47
CA VAL A 87 -0.16 -5.69 -14.53
C VAL A 87 -0.39 -5.23 -13.09
N SER A 88 -0.52 -6.19 -12.19
CA SER A 88 -0.50 -5.94 -10.75
C SER A 88 0.89 -6.19 -10.18
N CYS A 89 1.38 -5.26 -9.38
CA CYS A 89 2.53 -5.48 -8.52
C CYS A 89 2.01 -5.61 -7.08
N HIS A 90 2.17 -6.78 -6.47
CA HIS A 90 1.80 -7.04 -5.08
C HIS A 90 3.05 -7.23 -4.23
N LEU A 91 3.06 -6.65 -3.04
CA LEU A 91 4.09 -6.90 -2.03
C LEU A 91 3.48 -6.94 -0.64
N SER A 92 4.04 -7.79 0.22
CA SER A 92 3.78 -7.77 1.66
C SER A 92 5.09 -7.90 2.45
N ILE A 93 5.13 -7.27 3.61
CA ILE A 93 6.27 -7.30 4.52
C ILE A 93 5.80 -7.35 5.97
N VAL A 94 6.50 -8.13 6.79
CA VAL A 94 6.37 -8.08 8.23
C VAL A 94 7.41 -7.09 8.76
N TYR A 95 6.96 -6.06 9.46
CA TYR A 95 7.81 -4.95 9.86
C TYR A 95 7.48 -4.50 11.29
N HIS A 96 8.51 -4.21 12.09
CA HIS A 96 8.32 -3.64 13.42
C HIS A 96 8.18 -2.12 13.30
N LEU A 97 7.06 -1.59 13.82
CA LEU A 97 6.72 -0.18 13.74
C LEU A 97 6.64 0.41 15.14
N SER A 98 7.12 1.63 15.26
CA SER A 98 7.09 2.41 16.49
C SER A 98 5.84 3.29 16.55
N ILE A 99 5.46 3.69 17.76
CA ILE A 99 4.40 4.67 17.96
C ILE A 99 4.72 5.97 17.22
N GLY A 100 3.73 6.51 16.51
CA GLY A 100 3.87 7.74 15.72
C GLY A 100 4.45 7.53 14.31
N ASP A 101 4.93 6.34 13.97
CA ASP A 101 5.31 6.02 12.59
C ASP A 101 4.12 6.22 11.65
N LYS A 102 4.41 6.72 10.45
CA LYS A 102 3.42 6.89 9.38
C LYS A 102 3.84 6.07 8.17
N LEU A 103 2.94 5.18 7.74
CA LEU A 103 3.11 4.37 6.54
C LEU A 103 2.35 4.98 5.36
N PHE A 104 2.91 4.92 4.18
CA PHE A 104 2.27 5.34 2.93
C PHE A 104 2.94 4.70 1.72
N LEU A 105 2.24 4.71 0.58
CA LEU A 105 2.78 4.28 -0.70
C LEU A 105 3.41 5.46 -1.45
N VAL A 106 4.55 5.21 -2.08
CA VAL A 106 5.19 6.18 -2.98
C VAL A 106 5.35 5.54 -4.35
N GLN A 107 4.66 6.11 -5.35
CA GLN A 107 4.89 5.79 -6.76
C GLN A 107 6.25 6.38 -7.19
N ARG A 108 7.18 5.53 -7.68
CA ARG A 108 8.58 5.94 -7.89
C ARG A 108 8.83 6.54 -9.26
N GLU A 109 8.13 6.07 -10.29
CA GLU A 109 8.19 6.65 -11.63
C GLU A 109 7.06 7.66 -11.86
N PRO A 110 7.35 8.79 -12.53
CA PRO A 110 6.31 9.76 -12.88
C PRO A 110 5.38 9.22 -13.98
N ASN A 111 4.19 9.81 -14.08
CA ASN A 111 3.25 9.59 -15.17
C ASN A 111 2.82 8.11 -15.35
N ARG A 112 2.60 7.39 -14.24
CA ARG A 112 1.99 6.06 -14.25
C ARG A 112 0.48 6.14 -14.07
N LYS A 113 -0.25 5.37 -14.88
CA LYS A 113 -1.69 5.18 -14.72
C LYS A 113 -1.92 4.01 -13.78
N ILE A 114 -2.62 4.29 -12.69
CA ILE A 114 -2.96 3.32 -11.66
C ILE A 114 -4.48 3.21 -11.59
N LEU A 115 -4.99 1.99 -11.55
CA LEU A 115 -6.41 1.73 -11.36
C LEU A 115 -6.73 1.62 -9.86
N LEU A 116 -7.34 2.66 -9.29
CA LEU A 116 -7.71 2.74 -7.86
C LEU A 116 -9.07 2.12 -7.52
N LYS A 117 -9.61 1.27 -8.41
CA LYS A 117 -10.87 0.57 -8.14
C LYS A 117 -10.65 -0.55 -7.13
N ASP A 118 -11.64 -0.76 -6.24
CA ASP A 118 -11.65 -1.87 -5.30
C ASP A 118 -11.34 -3.21 -6.00
N GLY A 119 -10.46 -4.00 -5.37
CA GLY A 119 -9.98 -5.27 -5.90
C GLY A 119 -8.77 -5.16 -6.85
N TYR A 120 -8.48 -3.98 -7.39
CA TYR A 120 -7.32 -3.78 -8.29
C TYR A 120 -6.12 -3.23 -7.53
N SER A 121 -6.28 -2.08 -6.87
CA SER A 121 -5.24 -1.48 -6.04
C SER A 121 -5.73 -1.36 -4.60
N TYR A 122 -4.88 -1.70 -3.65
CA TYR A 122 -5.18 -1.63 -2.23
C TYR A 122 -3.91 -1.43 -1.42
N PHE A 123 -4.07 -0.84 -0.23
CA PHE A 123 -3.03 -0.68 0.77
C PHE A 123 -3.64 -1.01 2.13
N GLY A 124 -2.99 -1.91 2.86
CA GLY A 124 -3.52 -2.42 4.11
C GLY A 124 -2.44 -2.77 5.12
N ILE A 125 -2.91 -2.94 6.35
CA ILE A 125 -2.09 -3.30 7.49
C ILE A 125 -2.87 -4.26 8.40
N SER A 126 -2.16 -5.16 9.07
CA SER A 126 -2.72 -6.00 10.12
C SER A 126 -1.73 -6.09 11.28
N THR A 127 -2.23 -5.94 12.50
CA THR A 127 -1.42 -6.17 13.71
C THR A 127 -1.13 -7.66 13.85
N LEU A 128 0.13 -8.02 14.01
CA LEU A 128 0.53 -9.39 14.35
C LEU A 128 0.81 -9.52 15.85
N ARG A 129 1.52 -8.54 16.42
CA ARG A 129 1.85 -8.47 17.84
C ARG A 129 2.03 -7.02 18.26
N VAL A 130 1.54 -6.65 19.43
CA VAL A 130 1.82 -5.35 20.06
C VAL A 130 2.92 -5.56 21.10
N ASP A 131 3.81 -4.57 21.24
CA ASP A 131 4.80 -4.57 22.31
C ASP A 131 4.08 -4.40 23.67
N SER A 132 4.56 -5.13 24.67
CA SER A 132 4.02 -5.15 26.04
C SER A 132 4.44 -3.94 26.85
#